data_AF-A0A820J855-F1
#
_entry.id   AF-A0A820J855-F1
#
_cell.length_a   1.000
_cell.length_b   1.000
_cell.length_c   1.000
_cell.angle_alpha   90.00
_cell.angle_beta   90.00
_cell.angle_gamma   90.00
#
_symmetry.space_group_name_H-M   'P 1'
#
loop_
_entity.id
_entity.type
_entity.pdbx_description
1 polymer ?
#
loop_
_entity_poly.entity_id
_entity_poly.type
_entity_poly.pdbx_seq_one_letter_code
_entity_poly.pdbx_strand_id
1 'polypeptide(L)' 'DGPNDRVMKWVKGAKEGIVVAGGRGKGNLLSQLNFPEGIIVDQLGTLYVVDRGNNRIVR' A
#
# COMPACT_ATOMS: atom_id res chain seq x y z
N ASP A 1 -5.52 -14.92 -9.32
CA ASP A 1 -4.53 -13.84 -9.34
C ASP A 1 -5.17 -12.60 -8.72
N GLY A 2 -4.58 -12.04 -7.66
CA GLY A 2 -5.17 -10.92 -6.91
C GLY A 2 -4.65 -9.56 -7.39
N PRO A 3 -5.33 -8.45 -7.09
CA PRO A 3 -4.81 -7.12 -7.42
C PRO A 3 -3.46 -6.88 -6.72
N ASN A 4 -2.40 -6.74 -7.52
CA ASN A 4 -1.02 -6.60 -7.07
C ASN A 4 -0.66 -5.17 -6.62
N ASP A 5 -1.49 -4.19 -6.95
CA ASP A 5 -1.38 -2.80 -6.49
C ASP A 5 -1.77 -2.69 -4.99
N ARG A 6 -0.94 -3.26 -4.11
CA ARG A 6 -1.15 -3.32 -2.66
C ARG A 6 0.15 -3.23 -1.88
N VAL A 7 0.06 -2.69 -0.67
CA VAL A 7 1.14 -2.73 0.32
C VAL A 7 0.81 -3.81 1.35
N MET A 8 1.78 -4.71 1.60
CA MET A 8 1.63 -5.79 2.57
C MET A 8 2.62 -5.64 3.73
N LYS A 9 2.12 -5.84 4.94
CA LYS A 9 2.93 -5.97 6.15
C LYS A 9 3.12 -7.45 6.47
N TRP A 10 4.38 -7.84 6.66
CA TRP A 10 4.76 -9.18 7.11
C TRP A 10 5.38 -9.10 8.49
N VAL A 11 4.87 -9.90 9.42
CA VAL A 11 5.50 -10.09 10.73
C VAL A 11 6.50 -11.25 10.60
N LYS A 12 7.62 -11.19 11.33
CA LYS A 12 8.63 -12.26 11.30
C LYS A 12 7.98 -13.61 11.63
N GLY A 13 8.11 -14.58 10.72
CA GLY A 13 7.51 -15.91 10.85
C GLY A 13 6.06 -16.03 10.44
N ALA A 14 5.43 -14.97 9.91
CA ALA A 14 4.06 -15.02 9.41
C ALA A 14 3.95 -15.91 8.16
N LYS A 15 2.86 -16.69 8.08
CA LYS A 15 2.52 -17.51 6.91
C LYS A 15 1.71 -16.73 5.86
N GLU A 16 1.12 -15.61 6.26
CA GLU A 16 0.30 -14.74 5.43
C GLU A 16 0.63 -13.27 5.73
N GLY A 17 0.57 -12.43 4.69
CA GLY A 17 0.78 -10.99 4.80
C GLY A 17 -0.53 -10.26 5.02
N ILE A 18 -0.49 -9.15 5.77
CA ILE A 18 -1.64 -8.28 5.99
C ILE A 18 -1.62 -7.17 4.94
N VAL A 19 -2.70 -7.01 4.18
CA VAL A 19 -2.86 -5.85 3.28
C VAL A 19 -3.11 -4.62 4.14
N VAL A 20 -2.22 -3.63 4.06
CA VAL A 20 -2.31 -2.38 4.83
C VAL A 20 -2.70 -1.18 3.97
N ALA A 21 -2.56 -1.28 2.65
CA ALA A 21 -3.08 -0.31 1.69
C ALA A 21 -3.29 -0.98 0.32
N GLY A 22 -4.20 -0.43 -0.49
CA GLY A 22 -4.49 -0.94 -1.84
C GLY A 22 -5.25 -2.27 -1.86
N GLY A 23 -5.13 -3.00 -2.97
CA GLY A 23 -5.75 -4.31 -3.15
C GLY A 23 -7.23 -4.29 -3.54
N ARG A 24 -7.82 -3.12 -3.85
CA ARG A 24 -9.20 -3.01 -4.40
C ARG A 24 -9.25 -2.38 -5.79
N GLY A 25 -8.22 -2.64 -6.59
CA GLY A 25 -8.06 -2.08 -7.94
C GLY A 25 -7.57 -0.63 -7.93
N LYS A 26 -7.54 -0.02 -9.12
CA LYS A 26 -7.04 1.34 -9.34
C LYS A 26 -8.17 2.36 -9.13
N GLY A 27 -7.84 3.53 -8.61
CA GLY A 27 -8.79 4.59 -8.31
C GLY A 27 -8.30 5.54 -7.24
N ASN A 28 -9.18 6.42 -6.77
CA ASN A 28 -8.82 7.54 -5.89
C ASN A 28 -9.12 7.27 -4.41
N LEU A 29 -9.62 6.10 -4.03
CA LEU A 29 -9.79 5.72 -2.63
C LEU A 29 -8.47 5.28 -2.01
N LEU A 30 -8.34 5.30 -0.67
CA LEU A 30 -7.14 4.81 0.03
C LEU A 30 -6.91 3.30 -0.19
N SER A 31 -7.99 2.54 -0.39
CA SER A 31 -7.93 1.11 -0.73
C SER A 31 -7.61 0.85 -2.20
N GLN A 32 -7.40 1.89 -2.99
CA GLN A 32 -7.15 1.81 -4.43
C GLN A 32 -5.82 2.48 -4.75
N LEU A 33 -4.82 1.66 -5.06
CA LEU A 33 -3.51 2.14 -5.49
C LEU A 33 -3.34 1.85 -6.98
N ASN A 34 -2.43 2.57 -7.62
CA ASN A 34 -2.11 2.44 -9.01
C ASN A 34 -0.60 2.61 -9.20
N PHE A 35 0.11 1.51 -9.42
CA PHE A 35 1.58 1.50 -9.52
C PHE A 35 2.28 2.17 -8.32
N PRO A 36 2.07 1.69 -7.08
CA PRO A 36 2.81 2.21 -5.94
C PRO A 36 4.31 1.86 -6.04
N GLU A 37 5.20 2.83 -5.86
CA GLU A 37 6.65 2.63 -6.07
C GLU A 37 7.49 2.74 -4.80
N GLY A 38 6.97 3.35 -3.75
CA GLY A 38 7.74 3.59 -2.53
C GLY A 38 6.86 3.70 -1.30
N ILE A 39 7.45 3.35 -0.14
CA ILE A 39 6.83 3.51 1.16
C ILE A 39 7.82 4.10 2.16
N ILE A 40 7.31 4.91 3.10
CA ILE A 40 8.03 5.35 4.30
C ILE A 40 7.08 5.31 5.49
N VAL A 41 7.62 4.98 6.66
CA VAL A 41 6.87 5.03 7.92
C VAL A 41 7.50 6.09 8.81
N ASP A 42 6.70 7.03 9.31
CA ASP A 42 7.18 8.05 10.24
C ASP A 42 7.39 7.50 11.66
N GLN A 43 7.93 8.34 12.56
CA GLN A 43 8.21 7.96 13.95
C GLN A 43 6.95 7.66 14.77
N LEU A 44 5.77 8.10 14.31
CA LEU A 44 4.48 7.83 14.94
C LEU A 44 3.82 6.56 14.38
N GLY A 45 4.43 5.93 13.37
CA GLY A 45 3.93 4.72 12.72
C GLY A 45 2.97 4.98 11.55
N THR A 46 2.86 6.22 11.06
CA THR A 46 2.06 6.54 9.87
C THR A 46 2.76 6.05 8.62
N LEU A 47 2.07 5.27 7.79
CA LEU A 47 2.57 4.77 6.52
C LEU A 47 2.26 5.74 5.40
N TYR A 48 3.26 6.23 4.69
CA TYR A 48 3.08 7.00 3.46
C TYR A 48 3.44 6.15 2.26
N VAL A 49 2.61 6.20 1.22
CA VAL A 49 2.76 5.43 -0.02
C VAL A 49 2.84 6.39 -1.21
N VAL A 50 3.87 6.23 -2.05
CA VAL A 50 4.00 6.94 -3.32
C VAL A 50 3.11 6.24 -4.36
N ASP A 51 1.90 6.74 -4.54
CA ASP A 51 0.88 6.19 -5.45
C ASP A 51 1.05 6.81 -6.84
N ARG A 52 2.14 6.44 -7.52
CA ARG A 52 2.65 7.13 -8.72
C ARG A 52 1.62 7.21 -9.84
N GLY A 53 0.91 6.13 -10.13
CA GLY A 53 -0.09 6.09 -11.20
C GLY A 53 -1.28 7.02 -10.96
N ASN A 54 -1.50 7.43 -9.71
CA ASN A 54 -2.51 8.42 -9.31
C ASN A 54 -1.90 9.80 -9.01
N ASN A 55 -0.58 9.99 -9.23
CA ASN A 55 0.14 11.24 -9.01
C ASN A 55 -0.06 11.84 -7.61
N ARG A 56 -0.03 11.01 -6.56
CA ARG A 56 -0.28 11.45 -5.18
C ARG A 56 0.55 10.68 -4.15
N ILE A 57 0.56 11.22 -2.93
CA ILE A 57 1.01 10.51 -1.73
C ILE A 57 -0.23 10.12 -0.91
N VAL A 58 -0.31 8.85 -0.51
CA VAL A 58 -1.36 8.31 0.35
C VAL A 58 -0.81 8.12 1.76
N ARG A 59 -1.61 8.36 2.81
CA ARG A 59 -1.26 8.09 4.22
C ARG A 59 -2.25 7.11 4.86
#